data_AF-A0A919QA32-F1
#
_entry.id   AF-A0A919QA32-F1
#
_cell.length_a   1.000
_cell.length_b   1.000
_cell.length_c   1.000
_cell.angle_alpha   90.00
_cell.angle_beta   90.00
_cell.angle_gamma   90.00
#
_symmetry.space_group_name_H-M   'P 1'
#
loop_
_entity.id
_entity.type
_entity.pdbx_description
1 polymer ?
#
loop_
_entity_poly.entity_id
_entity_poly.type
_entity_poly.pdbx_seq_one_letter_code
_entity_poly.pdbx_strand_id
1 'polypeptide(L)'
;MRSALRNTLRATAVSTAALGLVLLGAGAASAHVTVTPSTTAAGSYTVLTFSVPHGCDGSATTSIAISMPEEIIAVTPTVNQGWDVEKKMEKLDTPVDDGHGGQYTERVDQIVYTAKTPLPDALRDTFELSLKLPEKEGAKLVFPAVQKCEKGETPWTEVAADGAEEPEHPAPFIVLTAAEGEGHGAAEPTPSETAMSVAPAIDPSRAASDSAASSDSGDPGVVGWAGLVLGAIGAVAGVTALMRGRKTS
;
A
#
# COMPACT_ATOMS: atom_id res chain seq x y z
N MET A 1 20.20 -44.78 32.64
CA MET A 1 20.74 -44.52 31.29
C MET A 1 19.71 -44.52 30.16
N ARG A 2 18.81 -45.52 30.02
CA ARG A 2 17.83 -45.56 28.90
C ARG A 2 16.79 -44.43 28.88
N SER A 3 16.47 -43.84 30.03
CA SER A 3 15.47 -42.75 30.14
C SER A 3 16.04 -41.37 29.74
N ALA A 4 17.30 -41.10 30.08
CA ALA A 4 17.98 -39.85 29.75
C ALA A 4 18.17 -39.67 28.22
N LEU A 5 18.46 -40.76 27.50
CA LEU A 5 18.58 -40.77 26.03
C LEU A 5 17.25 -40.45 25.32
N ARG A 6 16.10 -40.84 25.91
CA ARG A 6 14.77 -40.60 25.34
C ARG A 6 14.30 -39.16 25.54
N ASN A 7 14.79 -38.49 26.59
CA ASN A 7 14.46 -37.09 26.86
C ASN A 7 15.31 -36.12 26.03
N THR A 8 16.58 -36.43 25.77
CA THR A 8 17.44 -35.64 24.86
C THR A 8 17.00 -35.73 23.39
N LEU A 9 16.49 -36.88 22.95
CA LEU A 9 15.90 -37.06 21.61
C LEU A 9 14.58 -36.27 21.42
N ARG A 10 13.82 -36.02 22.50
CA ARG A 10 12.56 -35.24 22.44
C ARG A 10 12.81 -33.72 22.44
N ALA A 11 13.82 -33.26 23.17
CA ALA A 11 14.18 -31.84 23.22
C ALA A 11 14.78 -31.32 21.91
N THR A 12 15.49 -32.17 21.15
CA THR A 12 16.02 -31.86 19.81
C THR A 12 14.91 -31.79 18.76
N ALA A 13 13.91 -32.67 18.81
CA ALA A 13 12.79 -32.65 17.86
C ALA A 13 11.90 -31.40 17.96
N VAL A 14 11.70 -30.85 19.17
CA VAL A 14 10.86 -29.65 19.38
C VAL A 14 11.58 -28.37 18.92
N SER A 15 12.91 -28.31 19.02
CA SER A 15 13.69 -27.14 18.60
C SER A 15 13.88 -27.05 17.08
N THR A 16 13.90 -28.18 16.35
CA THR A 16 13.89 -28.16 14.87
C THR A 16 12.53 -27.75 14.30
N ALA A 17 11.43 -28.14 14.96
CA ALA A 17 10.07 -27.79 14.52
C ALA A 17 9.80 -26.27 14.63
N ALA A 18 10.29 -25.62 15.69
CA ALA A 18 10.12 -24.17 15.87
C ALA A 18 10.90 -23.33 14.84
N LEU A 19 12.09 -23.77 14.42
CA LEU A 19 12.85 -23.13 13.33
C LEU A 19 12.19 -23.31 11.95
N GLY A 20 11.55 -24.46 11.70
CA GLY A 20 10.84 -24.71 10.45
C GLY A 20 9.60 -23.83 10.26
N LEU A 21 8.88 -23.52 11.35
CA LEU A 21 7.68 -22.68 11.31
C LEU A 21 7.97 -21.19 11.04
N VAL A 22 9.13 -20.67 11.43
CA VAL A 22 9.51 -19.27 11.16
C VAL A 22 9.88 -19.06 9.69
N LEU A 23 10.47 -20.07 9.03
CA LEU A 23 10.80 -20.02 7.59
C LEU A 23 9.57 -20.09 6.68
N LEU A 24 8.45 -20.63 7.16
CA LEU A 24 7.18 -20.70 6.41
C LEU A 24 6.33 -19.43 6.55
N GLY A 25 6.69 -18.52 7.46
CA GLY A 25 5.95 -17.29 7.76
C GLY A 25 6.54 -16.01 7.17
N ALA A 26 7.68 -16.09 6.47
CA ALA A 26 8.12 -15.01 5.61
C ALA A 26 7.17 -14.96 4.43
N GLY A 27 6.04 -14.24 4.59
CA GLY A 27 5.14 -13.94 3.49
C GLY A 27 5.97 -13.48 2.30
N ALA A 28 5.71 -14.05 1.12
CA ALA A 28 6.37 -13.66 -0.10
C ALA A 28 6.44 -12.12 -0.11
N ALA A 29 7.66 -11.56 -0.03
CA ALA A 29 7.82 -10.14 -0.25
C ALA A 29 7.23 -9.89 -1.64
N SER A 30 6.13 -9.14 -1.71
CA SER A 30 5.39 -8.94 -2.96
C SER A 30 6.34 -8.31 -3.97
N ALA A 31 6.82 -9.14 -4.91
CA ALA A 31 7.72 -8.76 -5.98
C ALA A 31 6.97 -8.13 -7.16
N HIS A 32 5.65 -8.29 -7.20
CA HIS A 32 4.84 -7.85 -8.32
C HIS A 32 4.57 -6.35 -8.27
N VAL A 33 4.50 -5.73 -9.45
CA VAL A 33 3.91 -4.40 -9.57
C VAL A 33 2.42 -4.53 -9.26
N THR A 34 1.93 -3.68 -8.36
CA THR A 34 0.52 -3.71 -7.92
C THR A 34 -0.14 -2.37 -8.16
N VAL A 35 -1.45 -2.37 -8.35
CA VAL A 35 -2.28 -1.16 -8.41
C VAL A 35 -3.22 -1.08 -7.21
N THR A 36 -3.37 0.09 -6.62
CA THR A 36 -4.29 0.39 -5.50
C THR A 36 -5.14 1.61 -5.83
N PRO A 37 -6.45 1.63 -5.51
CA PRO A 37 -7.21 0.51 -4.96
C PRO A 37 -7.40 -0.61 -6.00
N SER A 38 -7.49 -1.87 -5.55
CA SER A 38 -7.77 -3.01 -6.42
C SER A 38 -9.24 -3.09 -6.86
N THR A 39 -10.12 -2.33 -6.21
CA THR A 39 -11.54 -2.19 -6.56
C THR A 39 -12.03 -0.78 -6.29
N THR A 40 -12.89 -0.24 -7.15
CA THR A 40 -13.46 1.10 -6.96
C THR A 40 -14.71 1.29 -7.83
N ALA A 41 -15.50 2.33 -7.57
CA ALA A 41 -16.81 2.51 -8.18
C ALA A 41 -16.72 2.84 -9.67
N ALA A 42 -17.58 2.20 -10.48
CA ALA A 42 -17.75 2.53 -11.89
C ALA A 42 -18.17 4.00 -12.06
N GLY A 43 -17.68 4.65 -13.13
CA GLY A 43 -17.96 6.07 -13.44
C GLY A 43 -17.23 7.08 -12.55
N SER A 44 -16.59 6.65 -11.47
CA SER A 44 -15.92 7.55 -10.51
C SER A 44 -14.63 8.15 -11.07
N TYR A 45 -14.28 9.32 -10.54
CA TYR A 45 -12.92 9.85 -10.65
C TYR A 45 -12.08 9.28 -9.52
N THR A 46 -10.93 8.69 -9.85
CA THR A 46 -10.08 8.02 -8.88
C THR A 46 -8.61 8.36 -9.08
N VAL A 47 -7.79 8.03 -8.09
CA VAL A 47 -6.34 8.00 -8.19
C VAL A 47 -5.90 6.55 -8.04
N LEU A 48 -5.26 6.02 -9.07
CA LEU A 48 -4.64 4.70 -9.06
C LEU A 48 -3.16 4.84 -8.72
N THR A 49 -2.71 4.16 -7.67
CA THR A 49 -1.31 4.12 -7.25
C THR A 49 -0.69 2.80 -7.68
N PHE A 50 0.25 2.87 -8.62
CA PHE A 50 1.08 1.75 -9.06
C PHE A 50 2.33 1.68 -8.18
N SER A 51 2.56 0.56 -7.50
CA SER A 51 3.74 0.36 -6.66
C SER A 51 4.75 -0.55 -7.35
N VAL A 52 6.00 -0.11 -7.47
CA VAL A 52 7.12 -0.89 -8.02
C VAL A 52 8.06 -1.24 -6.87
N PRO A 53 8.12 -2.51 -6.44
CA PRO A 53 8.77 -2.87 -5.18
C PRO A 53 10.29 -2.99 -5.26
N HIS A 54 10.85 -3.32 -6.43
CA HIS A 54 12.27 -3.55 -6.63
C HIS A 54 12.70 -3.37 -8.10
N GLY A 55 13.96 -3.67 -8.42
CA GLY A 55 14.55 -3.66 -9.76
C GLY A 55 14.23 -4.91 -10.60
N CYS A 56 15.01 -5.18 -11.65
CA CYS A 56 14.87 -6.38 -12.47
C CYS A 56 16.08 -7.29 -12.20
N ASP A 57 15.86 -8.46 -11.59
CA ASP A 57 16.93 -9.42 -11.27
C ASP A 57 18.15 -8.79 -10.57
N GLY A 58 17.94 -7.86 -9.63
CA GLY A 58 19.01 -7.14 -8.93
C GLY A 58 19.51 -5.86 -9.63
N SER A 59 18.96 -5.53 -10.81
CA SER A 59 19.34 -4.35 -11.59
C SER A 59 18.42 -3.15 -11.32
N ALA A 60 18.98 -1.95 -11.19
CA ALA A 60 18.21 -0.73 -10.95
C ALA A 60 17.22 -0.40 -12.08
N THR A 61 16.03 0.08 -11.70
CA THR A 61 14.95 0.47 -12.63
C THR A 61 15.23 1.82 -13.27
N THR A 62 15.09 1.90 -14.58
CA THR A 62 15.30 3.12 -15.38
C THR A 62 14.01 3.66 -15.96
N SER A 63 12.99 2.82 -16.17
CA SER A 63 11.69 3.26 -16.66
C SER A 63 10.55 2.32 -16.27
N ILE A 64 9.36 2.89 -16.09
CA ILE A 64 8.10 2.17 -15.93
C ILE A 64 7.11 2.72 -16.96
N ALA A 65 6.62 1.84 -17.82
CA ALA A 65 5.65 2.19 -18.86
C ALA A 65 4.33 1.45 -18.60
N ILE A 66 3.27 2.19 -18.26
CA ILE A 66 1.96 1.65 -17.87
C ILE A 66 0.99 1.89 -19.02
N SER A 67 0.46 0.81 -19.58
CA SER A 67 -0.46 0.84 -20.72
C SER A 67 -1.89 0.98 -20.23
N MET A 68 -2.65 1.86 -20.87
CA MET A 68 -4.03 2.18 -20.49
C MET A 68 -5.02 1.28 -21.24
N PRO A 69 -6.01 0.67 -20.54
CA PRO A 69 -7.15 0.03 -21.20
C PRO A 69 -7.80 0.97 -22.22
N GLU A 70 -8.36 0.41 -23.30
CA GLU A 70 -9.02 1.19 -24.36
C GLU A 70 -10.18 2.05 -23.82
N GLU A 71 -10.82 1.62 -22.73
CA GLU A 71 -11.89 2.33 -22.06
C GLU A 71 -11.44 3.60 -21.33
N ILE A 72 -10.14 3.79 -21.12
CA ILE A 72 -9.58 4.96 -20.45
C ILE A 72 -9.16 6.00 -21.49
N ILE A 73 -9.87 7.13 -21.50
CA ILE A 73 -9.66 8.20 -22.48
C ILE A 73 -8.59 9.20 -22.02
N ALA A 74 -8.72 9.69 -20.79
CA ALA A 74 -7.88 10.74 -20.24
C ALA A 74 -7.28 10.32 -18.90
N VAL A 75 -5.99 10.62 -18.74
CA VAL A 75 -5.21 10.31 -17.53
C VAL A 75 -4.34 11.51 -17.18
N THR A 76 -4.30 11.87 -15.91
CA THR A 76 -3.42 12.90 -15.36
C THR A 76 -2.43 12.23 -14.43
N PRO A 77 -1.17 12.02 -14.87
CA PRO A 77 -0.12 11.46 -14.03
C PRO A 77 0.38 12.49 -13.01
N THR A 78 0.69 12.03 -11.81
CA THR A 78 1.41 12.80 -10.81
C THR A 78 2.87 12.98 -11.24
N VAL A 79 3.43 14.17 -11.03
CA VAL A 79 4.83 14.47 -11.32
C VAL A 79 5.69 14.08 -10.11
N ASN A 80 6.56 13.09 -10.29
CA ASN A 80 7.48 12.63 -9.25
C ASN A 80 8.83 13.32 -9.44
N GLN A 81 9.43 13.85 -8.38
CA GLN A 81 10.68 14.63 -8.48
C GLN A 81 11.84 13.86 -9.14
N GLY A 82 11.94 12.56 -8.88
CA GLY A 82 12.97 11.66 -9.42
C GLY A 82 12.74 11.17 -10.85
N TRP A 83 11.62 11.53 -11.47
CA TRP A 83 11.19 10.98 -12.76
C TRP A 83 10.80 12.09 -13.74
N ASP A 84 11.03 11.83 -15.01
CA ASP A 84 10.37 12.52 -16.11
C ASP A 84 9.14 11.70 -16.52
N VAL A 85 8.03 12.36 -16.84
CA VAL A 85 6.77 11.70 -17.19
C VAL A 85 6.27 12.15 -18.56
N GLU A 86 5.85 11.18 -19.38
CA GLU A 86 5.33 11.39 -20.72
C GLU A 86 3.98 10.66 -20.89
N LYS A 87 3.03 11.32 -21.55
CA LYS A 87 1.82 10.65 -22.07
C LYS A 87 2.04 10.32 -23.52
N LYS A 88 1.92 9.05 -23.89
CA LYS A 88 1.78 8.65 -25.28
C LYS A 88 0.31 8.67 -25.64
N MET A 89 -0.02 9.40 -26.69
CA MET A 89 -1.39 9.55 -27.19
C MET A 89 -1.61 8.62 -28.37
N GLU A 90 -2.82 8.11 -28.51
CA GLU A 90 -3.28 7.41 -29.71
C GLU A 90 -4.56 8.05 -30.24
N LYS A 91 -4.70 8.10 -31.55
CA LYS A 91 -5.89 8.60 -32.22
C LYS A 91 -7.06 7.63 -32.07
N LEU A 92 -8.22 8.17 -31.70
CA LEU A 92 -9.45 7.41 -31.65
C LEU A 92 -10.05 7.29 -33.06
N ASP A 93 -10.49 6.08 -33.41
CA ASP A 93 -11.24 5.83 -34.64
C ASP A 93 -12.58 6.59 -34.66
N THR A 94 -13.23 6.65 -33.50
CA THR A 94 -14.47 7.40 -33.28
C THR A 94 -14.26 8.41 -32.15
N PRO A 95 -14.49 9.71 -32.38
CA PRO A 95 -14.42 10.70 -31.32
C PRO A 95 -15.39 10.38 -30.18
N VAL A 96 -14.96 10.64 -28.94
CA VAL A 96 -15.73 10.39 -27.72
C VAL A 96 -16.15 11.71 -27.10
N ASP A 97 -17.41 11.86 -26.71
CA ASP A 97 -17.92 13.07 -26.05
C ASP A 97 -17.21 13.31 -24.71
N ASP A 98 -16.82 14.57 -24.44
CA ASP A 98 -16.11 14.94 -23.21
C ASP A 98 -17.04 15.32 -22.04
N GLY A 99 -18.35 15.30 -22.24
CA GLY A 99 -19.38 15.69 -21.28
C GLY A 99 -19.57 17.20 -21.14
N HIS A 100 -18.83 18.02 -21.90
CA HIS A 100 -18.80 19.48 -21.82
C HIS A 100 -19.05 20.16 -23.17
N GLY A 101 -19.59 19.42 -24.14
CA GLY A 101 -19.89 19.90 -25.49
C GLY A 101 -18.69 19.88 -26.45
N GLY A 102 -17.58 19.25 -26.04
CA GLY A 102 -16.43 18.93 -26.88
C GLY A 102 -16.31 17.43 -27.13
N GLN A 103 -15.21 17.03 -27.77
CA GLN A 103 -14.92 15.64 -28.06
C GLN A 103 -13.42 15.35 -27.91
N TYR A 104 -13.11 14.18 -27.38
CA TYR A 104 -11.79 13.57 -27.45
C TYR A 104 -11.60 12.92 -28.83
N THR A 105 -10.56 13.33 -29.55
CA THR A 105 -10.13 12.69 -30.80
C THR A 105 -8.91 11.79 -30.61
N GLU A 106 -8.29 11.86 -29.43
CA GLU A 106 -7.15 11.05 -29.02
C GLU A 106 -7.38 10.59 -27.57
N ARG A 107 -6.85 9.42 -27.21
CA ARG A 107 -6.79 8.89 -25.85
C ARG A 107 -5.34 8.77 -25.38
N VAL A 108 -5.15 8.69 -24.07
CA VAL A 108 -3.87 8.28 -23.50
C VAL A 108 -3.70 6.78 -23.70
N ASP A 109 -2.69 6.39 -24.47
CA ASP A 109 -2.34 4.98 -24.68
C ASP A 109 -1.43 4.44 -23.58
N GLN A 110 -0.43 5.24 -23.19
CA GLN A 110 0.57 4.83 -22.24
C GLN A 110 1.06 6.02 -21.42
N ILE A 111 1.32 5.79 -20.14
CA ILE A 111 2.09 6.71 -19.30
C ILE A 111 3.48 6.12 -19.11
N VAL A 112 4.52 6.90 -19.43
CA VAL A 112 5.91 6.48 -19.26
C VAL A 112 6.60 7.37 -18.24
N TYR A 113 7.08 6.76 -17.17
CA TYR A 113 7.99 7.37 -16.22
C TYR A 113 9.42 6.93 -16.56
N THR A 114 10.34 7.89 -16.67
CA THR A 114 11.78 7.65 -16.88
C THR A 114 12.58 8.23 -15.72
N ALA A 115 13.41 7.42 -15.09
CA ALA A 115 14.15 7.81 -13.90
C ALA A 115 15.25 8.80 -14.29
N LYS A 116 15.35 9.93 -13.60
CA LYS A 116 16.48 10.87 -13.75
C LYS A 116 17.77 10.27 -13.20
N THR A 117 17.63 9.47 -12.14
CA THR A 117 18.65 8.58 -11.58
C THR A 117 18.00 7.21 -11.42
N PRO A 118 18.60 6.12 -11.91
CA PRO A 118 18.02 4.78 -11.77
C PRO A 118 17.61 4.46 -10.32
N LEU A 119 16.40 3.95 -10.13
CA LEU A 119 15.89 3.51 -8.83
C LEU A 119 16.63 2.22 -8.43
N PRO A 120 17.42 2.24 -7.34
CA PRO A 120 18.15 1.06 -6.89
C PRO A 120 17.24 -0.13 -6.63
N ASP A 121 17.71 -1.33 -6.95
CA ASP A 121 16.93 -2.57 -6.88
C ASP A 121 16.25 -2.82 -5.52
N ALA A 122 16.93 -2.51 -4.41
CA ALA A 122 16.38 -2.73 -3.07
C ALA A 122 15.43 -1.61 -2.59
N LEU A 123 15.12 -0.63 -3.43
CA LEU A 123 14.24 0.49 -3.13
C LEU A 123 12.98 0.42 -3.99
N ARG A 124 11.88 0.92 -3.42
CA ARG A 124 10.58 0.99 -4.08
C ARG A 124 10.20 2.43 -4.41
N ASP A 125 9.32 2.58 -5.40
CA ASP A 125 8.64 3.85 -5.68
C ASP A 125 7.18 3.61 -6.10
N THR A 126 6.40 4.68 -6.17
CA THR A 126 4.98 4.66 -6.52
C THR A 126 4.64 5.71 -7.57
N PHE A 127 3.75 5.35 -8.50
CA PHE A 127 3.30 6.20 -9.59
C PHE A 127 1.79 6.37 -9.52
N GLU A 128 1.33 7.60 -9.38
CA GLU A 128 -0.09 7.91 -9.19
C GLU A 128 -0.70 8.47 -10.48
N LEU A 129 -1.81 7.89 -10.90
CA LEU A 129 -2.55 8.26 -12.10
C LEU A 129 -3.98 8.66 -11.71
N SER A 130 -4.35 9.92 -11.92
CA SER A 130 -5.74 10.37 -11.77
C SER A 130 -6.51 10.20 -13.07
N LEU A 131 -7.65 9.53 -13.03
CA LEU A 131 -8.44 9.22 -14.23
C LEU A 131 -9.92 9.00 -13.89
N LYS A 132 -10.77 9.12 -14.92
CA LYS A 132 -12.18 8.74 -14.85
C LYS A 132 -12.34 7.29 -15.29
N LEU A 133 -13.06 6.51 -14.51
CA LEU A 133 -13.34 5.12 -14.80
C LEU A 133 -14.60 4.96 -15.68
N PRO A 134 -14.69 3.91 -16.50
CA PRO A 134 -15.87 3.62 -17.29
C PRO A 134 -17.05 3.22 -16.39
N GLU A 135 -18.26 3.30 -16.91
CA GLU A 135 -19.48 3.10 -16.13
C GLU A 135 -19.89 1.63 -15.96
N LYS A 136 -19.19 0.71 -16.64
CA LYS A 136 -19.53 -0.71 -16.61
C LYS A 136 -19.09 -1.36 -15.29
N GLU A 137 -20.03 -1.54 -14.37
CA GLU A 137 -19.84 -2.37 -13.18
C GLU A 137 -19.34 -3.78 -13.54
N GLY A 138 -18.50 -4.35 -12.68
CA GLY A 138 -17.92 -5.68 -12.83
C GLY A 138 -16.82 -5.76 -13.89
N ALA A 139 -16.53 -4.66 -14.60
CA ALA A 139 -15.42 -4.63 -15.54
C ALA A 139 -14.08 -4.82 -14.80
N LYS A 140 -13.23 -5.70 -15.34
CA LYS A 140 -11.84 -5.86 -14.93
C LYS A 140 -10.97 -5.04 -15.87
N LEU A 141 -10.39 -3.96 -15.37
CA LEU A 141 -9.47 -3.12 -16.13
C LEU A 141 -8.04 -3.56 -15.85
N VAL A 142 -7.35 -4.02 -16.89
CA VAL A 142 -5.97 -4.51 -16.81
C VAL A 142 -5.02 -3.43 -17.31
N PHE A 143 -3.95 -3.17 -16.57
CA PHE A 143 -2.95 -2.15 -16.85
C PHE A 143 -1.57 -2.80 -17.04
N PRO A 144 -1.29 -3.38 -18.22
CA PRO A 144 0.01 -3.97 -18.49
C PRO A 144 1.13 -2.96 -18.27
N ALA A 145 2.16 -3.35 -17.52
CA ALA A 145 3.30 -2.50 -17.21
C ALA A 145 4.61 -3.16 -17.69
N VAL A 146 5.48 -2.37 -18.30
CA VAL A 146 6.85 -2.80 -18.64
C VAL A 146 7.81 -2.04 -17.77
N GLN A 147 8.58 -2.78 -16.98
CA GLN A 147 9.65 -2.26 -16.15
C GLN A 147 10.99 -2.47 -16.84
N LYS A 148 11.66 -1.39 -17.22
CA LYS A 148 13.01 -1.44 -17.76
C LYS A 148 14.02 -1.17 -16.67
N CYS A 149 15.10 -1.92 -16.69
CA CYS A 149 16.22 -1.75 -15.80
C CYS A 149 17.50 -1.49 -16.59
N GLU A 150 18.59 -1.16 -15.89
CA GLU A 150 19.90 -1.00 -16.54
C GLU A 150 20.33 -2.29 -17.27
N LYS A 151 19.90 -3.45 -16.75
CA LYS A 151 20.07 -4.76 -17.36
C LYS A 151 18.71 -5.46 -17.40
N GLY A 152 18.25 -5.76 -18.61
CA GLY A 152 17.00 -6.47 -18.82
C GLY A 152 15.75 -5.63 -18.55
N GLU A 153 14.62 -6.32 -18.56
CA GLU A 153 13.29 -5.76 -18.32
C GLU A 153 12.36 -6.86 -17.81
N THR A 154 11.32 -6.47 -17.06
CA THR A 154 10.27 -7.34 -16.57
C THR A 154 8.92 -6.89 -17.15
N PRO A 155 8.26 -7.73 -17.97
CA PRO A 155 6.97 -7.40 -18.57
C PRO A 155 5.80 -7.88 -17.70
N TRP A 156 5.34 -7.02 -16.78
CA TRP A 156 4.13 -7.21 -15.96
C TRP A 156 2.86 -7.12 -16.81
N THR A 157 2.63 -8.14 -17.65
CA THR A 157 1.66 -8.12 -18.75
C THR A 157 0.76 -9.36 -18.78
N GLU A 158 1.06 -10.37 -17.96
CA GLU A 158 0.37 -11.66 -17.99
C GLU A 158 -0.99 -11.58 -17.30
N VAL A 159 -2.02 -12.15 -17.94
CA VAL A 159 -3.37 -12.20 -17.39
C VAL A 159 -3.71 -13.66 -17.07
N ALA A 160 -3.98 -13.93 -15.79
CA ALA A 160 -4.46 -15.23 -15.36
C ALA A 160 -5.90 -15.46 -15.85
N ALA A 161 -6.17 -16.67 -16.36
CA ALA A 161 -7.54 -17.15 -16.53
C ALA A 161 -8.19 -17.40 -15.16
N ASP A 162 -9.52 -17.36 -15.09
CA ASP A 162 -10.23 -17.58 -13.83
C ASP A 162 -9.91 -18.96 -13.24
N GLY A 163 -9.46 -18.95 -11.98
CA GLY A 163 -9.08 -20.16 -11.25
C GLY A 163 -7.72 -20.75 -11.65
N ALA A 164 -6.95 -20.09 -12.51
CA ALA A 164 -5.57 -20.46 -12.80
C ALA A 164 -4.62 -20.03 -11.67
N GLU A 165 -3.42 -20.62 -11.67
CA GLU A 165 -2.32 -20.19 -10.82
C GLU A 165 -1.88 -18.76 -11.16
N GLU A 166 -1.32 -18.04 -10.18
CA GLU A 166 -0.81 -16.68 -10.39
C GLU A 166 0.39 -16.73 -11.36
N PRO A 167 0.38 -15.92 -12.44
CA PRO A 167 1.49 -15.83 -13.38
C PRO A 167 2.77 -15.30 -12.71
N GLU A 168 3.91 -15.46 -13.38
CA GLU A 168 5.20 -14.96 -12.88
C GLU A 168 5.29 -13.43 -13.00
N HIS A 169 4.66 -12.85 -14.03
CA HIS A 169 4.65 -11.42 -14.29
C HIS A 169 3.22 -10.90 -14.50
N PRO A 170 2.38 -10.96 -13.45
CA PRO A 170 0.97 -10.60 -13.58
C PRO A 170 0.81 -9.11 -13.88
N ALA A 171 -0.06 -8.80 -14.83
CA ALA A 171 -0.47 -7.42 -15.09
C ALA A 171 -1.30 -6.88 -13.91
N PRO A 172 -1.00 -5.68 -13.40
CA PRO A 172 -1.87 -4.98 -12.46
C PRO A 172 -3.29 -4.84 -13.01
N PHE A 173 -4.30 -5.00 -12.18
CA PHE A 173 -5.70 -4.78 -12.59
C PHE A 173 -6.55 -4.26 -11.44
N ILE A 174 -7.65 -3.61 -11.78
CA ILE A 174 -8.72 -3.26 -10.85
C ILE A 174 -10.05 -3.85 -11.30
N VAL A 175 -10.98 -4.05 -10.37
CA VAL A 175 -12.36 -4.44 -10.68
C VAL A 175 -13.32 -3.34 -10.28
N LEU A 176 -14.22 -2.98 -11.19
CA LEU A 176 -15.19 -1.92 -10.93
C LEU A 176 -16.37 -2.45 -10.11
N THR A 177 -16.65 -1.79 -9.00
CA THR A 177 -17.86 -2.03 -8.20
C THR A 177 -19.03 -1.23 -8.78
N ALA A 178 -20.24 -1.48 -8.28
CA ALA A 178 -21.39 -0.61 -8.53
C ALA A 178 -21.01 0.87 -8.35
N ALA A 179 -21.59 1.72 -9.20
CA ALA A 179 -21.46 3.16 -9.06
C ALA A 179 -21.95 3.60 -7.68
N GLU A 180 -21.27 4.58 -7.08
CA GLU A 180 -21.82 5.24 -5.90
C GLU A 180 -23.02 6.05 -6.36
N GLY A 181 -24.21 5.76 -5.80
CA GLY A 181 -25.40 6.54 -6.11
C GLY A 181 -25.15 8.01 -5.80
N GLU A 182 -25.62 8.91 -6.68
CA GLU A 182 -25.45 10.36 -6.61
C GLU A 182 -26.09 10.94 -5.32
N GLY A 183 -25.39 10.79 -4.21
CA GLY A 183 -25.70 11.36 -2.91
C GLY A 183 -25.23 12.80 -2.83
N HIS A 184 -25.55 13.64 -3.80
CA HIS A 184 -25.54 15.09 -3.60
C HIS A 184 -26.80 15.48 -2.83
N GLY A 185 -26.88 15.02 -1.58
CA GLY A 185 -27.78 15.59 -0.60
C GLY A 185 -27.37 17.05 -0.41
N ALA A 186 -28.12 17.96 -1.04
CA ALA A 186 -28.12 19.36 -0.67
C ALA A 186 -28.44 19.44 0.82
N ALA A 187 -27.41 19.64 1.64
CA ALA A 187 -27.62 20.16 2.98
C ALA A 187 -28.20 21.57 2.80
N GLU A 188 -29.49 21.72 3.10
CA GLU A 188 -30.11 23.02 3.25
C GLU A 188 -29.27 23.87 4.22
N PRO A 189 -28.94 25.12 3.88
CA PRO A 189 -28.23 25.99 4.79
C PRO A 189 -29.19 26.42 5.92
N THR A 190 -29.01 25.88 7.12
CA THR A 190 -29.58 26.47 8.33
C THR A 190 -28.79 27.75 8.66
N PRO A 191 -29.43 28.93 8.71
CA PRO A 191 -28.74 30.17 9.07
C PRO A 191 -28.51 30.19 10.58
N SER A 192 -27.26 30.34 11.02
CA SER A 192 -26.96 30.67 12.41
C SER A 192 -26.23 31.99 12.47
N GLU A 193 -26.93 32.97 13.02
CA GLU A 193 -26.50 34.36 13.23
C GLU A 193 -25.24 34.46 14.08
N THR A 194 -24.39 35.39 13.65
CA THR A 194 -23.30 35.99 14.42
C THR A 194 -23.84 36.74 15.63
N ALA A 195 -23.31 36.44 16.82
CA ALA A 195 -23.26 37.42 17.90
C ALA A 195 -21.93 37.29 18.67
N MET A 196 -21.04 38.24 18.41
CA MET A 196 -19.86 38.50 19.22
C MET A 196 -20.28 39.09 20.57
N SER A 197 -19.75 38.55 21.66
CA SER A 197 -19.82 39.18 22.98
C SER A 197 -18.40 39.25 23.57
N VAL A 198 -17.95 40.48 23.78
CA VAL A 198 -16.64 40.87 24.34
C VAL A 198 -16.75 40.88 25.86
N ALA A 199 -15.85 40.17 26.55
CA ALA A 199 -15.69 40.23 28.01
C ALA A 199 -14.49 41.15 28.40
N PRO A 200 -14.53 41.83 29.56
CA PRO A 200 -13.59 42.91 29.89
C PRO A 200 -12.30 42.42 30.56
N ALA A 201 -11.28 43.29 30.52
CA ALA A 201 -9.96 43.12 31.10
C ALA A 201 -9.93 43.11 32.64
N ILE A 202 -9.04 42.32 33.24
CA ILE A 202 -8.62 42.39 34.66
C ILE A 202 -7.08 42.37 34.75
N ASP A 203 -6.59 43.27 35.60
CA ASP A 203 -5.23 43.74 35.89
C ASP A 203 -4.27 42.69 36.52
N PRO A 204 -2.93 42.77 36.34
CA PRO A 204 -1.98 41.75 36.79
C PRO A 204 -1.25 42.15 38.07
N SER A 205 -1.58 41.55 39.23
CA SER A 205 -0.67 41.44 40.37
C SER A 205 -1.26 40.60 41.52
N ARG A 206 -0.77 39.36 41.69
CA ARG A 206 -0.45 38.75 42.99
C ARG A 206 0.18 37.37 42.79
N ALA A 207 1.31 37.19 43.47
CA ALA A 207 2.16 36.01 43.42
C ALA A 207 1.80 34.97 44.49
N ALA A 208 2.37 33.78 44.28
CA ALA A 208 2.71 32.71 45.22
C ALA A 208 1.70 31.55 45.42
N SER A 209 2.16 30.38 44.93
CA SER A 209 2.14 29.04 45.52
C SER A 209 0.81 28.45 45.99
N ASP A 210 0.31 27.41 45.29
CA ASP A 210 0.48 26.03 45.74
C ASP A 210 -0.04 25.00 44.73
N SER A 211 0.58 23.83 44.81
CA SER A 211 0.40 22.58 44.07
C SER A 211 -1.04 22.12 43.83
N ALA A 212 -1.34 21.61 42.64
CA ALA A 212 -2.08 20.36 42.43
C ALA A 212 -2.05 19.93 40.95
N ALA A 213 -1.82 18.64 40.75
CA ALA A 213 -1.75 17.95 39.48
C ALA A 213 -3.09 17.93 38.72
N SER A 214 -3.02 17.83 37.39
CA SER A 214 -3.82 16.94 36.51
C SER A 214 -3.51 17.27 35.04
N SER A 215 -2.51 16.61 34.46
CA SER A 215 -2.36 16.51 33.00
C SER A 215 -3.07 15.24 32.56
N ASP A 216 -4.27 15.38 32.00
CA ASP A 216 -4.90 14.32 31.21
C ASP A 216 -4.44 14.52 29.77
N SER A 217 -3.43 13.76 29.37
CA SER A 217 -3.01 13.61 27.98
C SER A 217 -2.90 12.12 27.72
N GLY A 218 -3.93 11.57 27.08
CA GLY A 218 -3.98 10.20 26.61
C GLY A 218 -2.94 9.96 25.51
N ASP A 219 -1.94 9.13 25.84
CA ASP A 219 -0.90 8.64 24.95
C ASP A 219 -1.28 7.23 24.44
N PRO A 220 -1.28 6.96 23.11
CA PRO A 220 -1.59 5.65 22.54
C PRO A 220 -0.38 4.67 22.53
N GLY A 221 0.49 4.72 23.54
CA GLY A 221 1.69 3.88 23.65
C GLY A 221 1.53 2.54 24.39
N VAL A 222 0.38 2.27 25.02
CA VAL A 222 0.16 1.07 25.86
C VAL A 222 -0.52 -0.06 25.09
N VAL A 223 0.04 -0.46 23.94
CA VAL A 223 -0.27 -1.78 23.33
C VAL A 223 1.01 -2.52 22.92
N GLY A 224 2.16 -1.85 22.80
CA GLY A 224 3.42 -2.48 22.39
C GLY A 224 4.18 -3.24 23.48
N TRP A 225 4.01 -2.88 24.77
CA TRP A 225 4.88 -3.39 25.84
C TRP A 225 4.35 -4.65 26.54
N ALA A 226 3.06 -4.95 26.46
CA ALA A 226 2.49 -6.15 27.07
C ALA A 226 3.03 -7.44 26.44
N GLY A 227 3.32 -7.42 25.13
CA GLY A 227 3.92 -8.57 24.43
C GLY A 227 5.39 -8.82 24.80
N LEU A 228 6.18 -7.76 25.02
CA LEU A 228 7.59 -7.87 25.37
C LEU A 228 7.83 -8.40 26.78
N VAL A 229 6.97 -8.04 27.74
CA VAL A 229 7.09 -8.50 29.14
C VAL A 229 6.70 -9.97 29.27
N LEU A 230 5.69 -10.45 28.55
CA LEU A 230 5.33 -11.87 28.53
C LEU A 230 6.40 -12.73 27.84
N GLY A 231 7.01 -12.23 26.76
CA GLY A 231 8.11 -12.92 26.07
C GLY A 231 9.37 -13.08 26.93
N ALA A 232 9.74 -12.05 27.68
CA ALA A 232 10.89 -12.08 28.57
C ALA A 232 10.71 -13.05 29.76
N ILE A 233 9.51 -13.14 30.32
CA ILE A 233 9.20 -14.09 31.41
C ILE A 233 9.28 -15.55 30.91
N GLY A 234 8.81 -15.81 29.68
CA GLY A 234 8.93 -17.12 29.04
C GLY A 234 10.39 -17.57 28.85
N ALA A 235 11.26 -16.67 28.42
CA ALA A 235 12.69 -16.96 28.22
C ALA A 235 13.42 -17.29 29.53
N VAL A 236 13.10 -16.58 30.62
CA VAL A 236 13.72 -16.82 31.94
C VAL A 236 13.26 -18.16 32.56
N ALA A 237 11.99 -18.52 32.40
CA ALA A 237 11.48 -19.83 32.82
C ALA A 237 12.13 -20.98 32.03
N GLY A 238 12.36 -20.78 30.72
CA GLY A 238 13.05 -21.74 29.87
C GLY A 238 14.51 -21.99 30.28
N VAL A 239 15.26 -20.92 30.58
CA VAL A 239 16.69 -21.03 30.97
C VAL A 239 16.85 -21.69 32.35
N THR A 240 15.98 -21.37 33.31
CA THR A 240 16.05 -21.93 34.68
C THR A 240 15.70 -23.42 34.73
N ALA A 241 14.76 -23.88 33.90
CA ALA A 241 14.45 -25.31 33.75
C ALA A 241 15.63 -26.10 33.14
N LEU A 242 16.33 -25.51 32.15
CA LEU A 242 17.51 -26.09 31.50
C LEU A 242 18.72 -26.21 32.45
N MET A 243 18.89 -25.24 33.36
CA MET A 243 19.95 -25.27 34.37
C MET A 243 19.68 -26.25 35.51
N ARG A 244 18.41 -26.42 35.93
CA ARG A 244 18.05 -27.42 36.96
C ARG A 244 18.15 -28.86 36.45
N GLY A 245 17.84 -29.11 35.18
CA GLY A 245 18.00 -30.44 34.57
C GLY A 245 19.45 -30.90 34.44
N ARG A 246 20.42 -29.98 34.36
CA ARG A 246 21.86 -30.29 34.30
C ARG A 246 22.49 -30.66 35.64
N LYS A 247 21.83 -30.39 36.77
CA LYS A 247 22.35 -30.69 38.12
C LYS A 247 21.88 -32.03 38.71
N THR A 248 21.01 -32.75 38.01
CA THR A 248 20.46 -34.04 38.45
C THR A 248 20.80 -35.21 37.49
N SER A 249 21.82 -35.05 36.64
CA SER A 249 22.52 -36.17 35.98
C SER A 249 23.93 -36.30 36.52
#